data_AF-A0A2V9DNK9-F1
#
_entry.id   AF-A0A2V9DNK9-F1
#
_cell.length_a   1.000
_cell.length_b   1.000
_cell.length_c   1.000
_cell.angle_alpha   90.00
_cell.angle_beta   90.00
_cell.angle_gamma   90.00
#
_symmetry.space_group_name_H-M   'P 1'
#
loop_
_entity.id
_entity.type
_entity.pdbx_description
1 polymer ?
#
loop_
_entity_poly.entity_id
_entity_poly.type
_entity_poly.pdbx_seq_one_letter_code
_entity_poly.pdbx_strand_id
1 'polypeptide(L)' 'MTPEELKGALEAIIYAADEPATVEQLADAVGVGKTEVRAALDELVASYAIEERGVE' A
#
# COMPACT_ATOMS: atom_id res chain seq x y z
N MET A 1 -1.04 5.13 -13.72
CA MET A 1 -1.41 4.11 -12.73
C MET A 1 -2.67 4.58 -12.04
N THR A 2 -3.71 3.75 -12.00
CA THR A 2 -4.93 4.04 -11.26
C THR A 2 -4.70 3.81 -9.76
N PRO A 3 -5.57 4.33 -8.88
CA PRO A 3 -5.46 4.08 -7.44
C PRO A 3 -5.51 2.59 -7.06
N GLU A 4 -6.29 1.78 -7.80
CA GLU A 4 -6.38 0.33 -7.59
C GLU A 4 -5.10 -0.40 -8.02
N GLU A 5 -4.53 -0.01 -9.17
CA GLU A 5 -3.24 -0.54 -9.63
C GLU A 5 -2.10 -0.20 -8.66
N LEU A 6 -2.09 1.03 -8.11
CA LEU A 6 -1.11 1.46 -7.12
C LEU A 6 -1.22 0.65 -5.83
N LYS A 7 -2.44 0.45 -5.32
CA LYS A 7 -2.68 -0.35 -4.11
C LYS A 7 -2.21 -1.80 -4.29
N GLY A 8 -2.57 -2.45 -5.40
CA GLY A 8 -2.12 -3.81 -5.69
C GLY A 8 -0.60 -3.93 -5.85
N ALA A 9 0.05 -2.93 -6.46
CA ALA A 9 1.51 -2.90 -6.58
C ALA A 9 2.20 -2.76 -5.22
N LEU A 10 1.71 -1.85 -4.36
CA LEU A 10 2.25 -1.65 -3.01
C LEU A 10 2.05 -2.90 -2.14
N GLU A 11 0.88 -3.53 -2.19
CA GLU A 11 0.59 -4.77 -1.46
C GLU A 11 1.53 -5.90 -1.90
N ALA A 12 1.74 -6.07 -3.20
CA ALA A 12 2.66 -7.09 -3.72
C ALA A 12 4.12 -6.85 -3.29
N ILE A 13 4.58 -5.60 -3.28
CA ILE A 13 5.93 -5.25 -2.81
C ILE A 13 6.07 -5.53 -1.32
N ILE A 14 5.09 -5.13 -0.50
CA ILE A 14 5.09 -5.36 0.95
C ILE A 14 5.06 -6.86 1.26
N TYR A 15 4.23 -7.61 0.54
CA TYR A 15 4.13 -9.07 0.71
C TYR A 15 5.44 -9.80 0.38
N ALA A 16 6.16 -9.32 -0.64
CA ALA A 16 7.44 -9.90 -1.07
C ALA A 16 8.65 -9.40 -0.28
N ALA A 17 8.52 -8.34 0.53
CA ALA A 17 9.62 -7.75 1.26
C ALA A 17 9.95 -8.53 2.54
N ASP A 18 11.20 -9.00 2.66
CA ASP A 18 11.70 -9.65 3.89
C ASP A 18 11.94 -8.66 5.04
N GLU A 19 12.06 -7.36 4.73
CA GLU A 19 12.30 -6.29 5.70
C GLU A 19 11.32 -5.13 5.50
N PRO A 20 11.01 -4.34 6.54
CA PRO A 20 10.14 -3.18 6.41
C PRO A 20 10.66 -2.15 5.39
N ALA A 21 9.89 -1.92 4.33
CA ALA A 21 10.19 -0.90 3.33
C ALA A 21 9.77 0.50 3.79
N THR A 22 10.62 1.50 3.55
CA THR A 22 10.30 2.91 3.80
C THR A 22 9.39 3.47 2.70
N VAL A 23 8.63 4.53 3.02
CA VAL A 23 7.77 5.22 2.04
C VAL A 23 8.56 5.77 0.86
N GLU A 24 9.82 6.17 1.08
CA GLU A 24 10.70 6.62 0.00
C GLU A 24 11.05 5.50 -0.97
N GLN A 25 11.44 4.33 -0.46
CA GLN A 25 11.73 3.15 -1.30
C GLN A 25 10.50 2.68 -2.08
N LEU A 26 9.31 2.74 -1.47
CA LEU A 26 8.06 2.39 -2.15
C LEU A 26 7.73 3.38 -3.26
N ALA A 27 7.88 4.69 -3.01
CA ALA A 27 7.68 5.74 -4.01
C ALA A 27 8.62 5.57 -5.21
N ASP A 28 9.89 5.28 -4.95
CA ASP A 28 10.88 5.01 -5.99
C ASP A 28 10.56 3.75 -6.80
N ALA A 29 10.08 2.69 -6.14
CA ALA A 29 9.73 1.42 -6.78
C ALA A 29 8.51 1.52 -7.71
N VAL A 30 7.49 2.30 -7.33
CA VAL A 30 6.25 2.45 -8.12
C VAL A 30 6.23 3.69 -9.01
N GLY A 31 7.22 4.59 -8.87
CA GLY A 31 7.38 5.78 -9.72
C GLY A 31 6.35 6.88 -9.48
N VAL A 32 5.82 7.00 -8.25
CA VAL A 32 4.84 8.04 -7.86
C VAL A 32 5.31 8.83 -6.65
N GLY A 33 4.63 9.94 -6.34
CA GLY A 33 5.02 10.78 -5.22
C GLY A 33 4.77 10.13 -3.85
N LYS A 34 5.58 10.49 -2.85
CA LYS A 34 5.42 10.02 -1.46
C LYS A 34 4.01 10.27 -0.89
N THR A 35 3.38 11.39 -1.28
CA THR A 35 2.01 11.72 -0.86
C THR A 35 1.00 10.72 -1.40
N GLU A 36 1.14 10.28 -2.66
CA GLU A 36 0.26 9.30 -3.28
C GLU A 36 0.45 7.92 -2.66
N VAL A 37 1.71 7.53 -2.40
CA VAL A 37 2.02 6.30 -1.66
C VAL A 37 1.39 6.32 -0.26
N ARG A 38 1.52 7.43 0.47
CA ARG A 38 0.96 7.56 1.82
C ARG A 38 -0.56 7.38 1.81
N ALA A 39 -1.25 8.06 0.89
CA ALA A 39 -2.71 7.94 0.76
C ALA A 39 -3.13 6.50 0.42
N ALA A 40 -2.44 5.84 -0.50
CA ALA A 40 -2.73 4.47 -0.88
C ALA A 40 -2.50 3.48 0.28
N LEU A 41 -1.43 3.68 1.08
CA LEU A 41 -1.16 2.88 2.28
C LEU A 41 -2.22 3.09 3.37
N ASP A 42 -2.66 4.33 3.59
CA ASP A 42 -3.71 4.64 4.56
C ASP A 42 -5.03 3.94 4.17
N GLU A 43 -5.36 3.91 2.87
CA GLU A 43 -6.50 3.15 2.35
C GLU A 43 -6.34 1.64 2.52
N LEU A 44 -5.16 1.07 2.24
CA LEU A 44 -4.89 -0.36 2.44
C LEU A 44 -5.10 -0.76 3.91
N VAL A 45 -4.58 0.02 4.85
CA VAL A 45 -4.78 -0.21 6.28
C VAL A 45 -6.26 -0.11 6.66
N ALA A 46 -6.99 0.86 6.12
CA ALA A 46 -8.43 1.00 6.36
C ALA A 46 -9.22 -0.18 5.80
N SER A 47 -8.87 -0.69 4.61
CA SER A 47 -9.49 -1.88 4.01
C SER A 47 -9.31 -3.12 4.89
N TYR A 48 -8.08 -3.41 5.33
CA TYR A 48 -7.83 -4.55 6.23
C TYR A 48 -8.52 -4.38 7.59
N ALA A 49 -8.65 -3.16 8.11
CA ALA A 49 -9.36 -2.92 9.36
C ALA A 49 -10.88 -3.15 9.25
N ILE A 50 -11.45 -2.99 8.06
CA ILE A 50 -12.86 -3.30 7.77
C ILE A 50 -13.04 -4.82 7.61
N GLU A 51 -12.10 -5.48 6.92
CA GLU A 51 -12.13 -6.93 6.69
C GLU A 51 -11.86 -7.74 7.97
N GLU A 52 -10.99 -7.25 8.87
CA GLU A 52 -10.70 -7.88 10.16
C GLU A 52 -11.84 -7.72 11.18
N ARG A 53 -12.62 -6.63 11.08
CA ARG A 53 -13.84 -6.44 11.89
C ARG A 53 -15.02 -7.20 11.31
N GLY A 54 -14.83 -8.51 11.08
CA GLY A 54 -15.82 -9.45 10.57
C GLY A 54 -17.24 -9.03 10.90
N VAL A 55 -17.98 -8.67 9.86
CA VAL A 55 -19.43 -8.62 9.98
C VAL A 55 -19.86 -10.07 10.18
N GLU A 56 -19.97 -10.47 11.45
CA GLU A 56 -20.86 -11.54 11.91
C GLU A 56 -22.31 -11.04 11.89
#